data_AF-A0AB36RL38-F1
#
_entry.id   AF-A0AB36RL38-F1
#
_cell.length_a   1.000
_cell.length_b   1.000
_cell.length_c   1.000
_cell.angle_alpha   90.00
_cell.angle_beta   90.00
_cell.angle_gamma   90.00
#
_symmetry.space_group_name_H-M   'P 1'
#
loop_
_entity.id
_entity.type
_entity.pdbx_description
1 polymer ?
#
loop_
_entity_poly.entity_id
_entity_poly.type
_entity_poly.pdbx_seq_one_letter_code
_entity_poly.pdbx_strand_id
1 'polypeptide(L)'
;MHTAEIPSLTPKEHRLLGTMASLADDHDGPLLDVDDTVRPGRIGLITRFAPPSVKGGWSRQNIITAHIPVFEELGWIRAVTDPALDGAYQLNLARLARLLDVVEADMAGGDSDPLALAEADQLLPGDFEHPVYAGLREQVDRILIHNPQG
;
A
#
# COMPACT_ATOMS: atom_id res chain seq x y z
N MET A 1 20.41 -6.57 -0.06
CA MET A 1 19.06 -6.18 0.43
C MET A 1 18.61 -5.00 -0.42
N HIS A 2 18.00 -5.26 -1.57
CA HIS A 2 17.54 -4.23 -2.50
C HIS A 2 16.03 -4.29 -2.58
N THR A 3 15.33 -3.35 -1.96
CA THR A 3 13.89 -3.20 -2.23
C THR A 3 13.69 -2.73 -3.66
N ALA A 4 12.61 -3.16 -4.32
CA ALA A 4 12.31 -2.72 -5.68
C ALA A 4 12.26 -1.18 -5.72
N GLU A 5 13.04 -0.56 -6.61
CA GLU A 5 12.97 0.88 -6.81
C GLU A 5 11.64 1.19 -7.51
N ILE A 6 10.77 1.95 -6.84
CA ILE A 6 9.49 2.39 -7.42
C ILE A 6 9.74 3.76 -8.05
N PRO A 7 9.74 3.90 -9.40
CA PRO A 7 10.18 5.12 -10.07
C PRO A 7 9.46 6.41 -9.64
N SER A 8 8.18 6.30 -9.28
CA SER A 8 7.34 7.42 -8.84
C SER A 8 7.60 7.90 -7.42
N LEU A 9 8.41 7.18 -6.63
CA LEU A 9 8.62 7.44 -5.21
C LEU A 9 10.08 7.73 -4.87
N THR A 10 10.31 8.76 -4.06
CA THR A 10 11.59 8.92 -3.37
C THR A 10 11.80 7.79 -2.34
N PRO A 11 13.04 7.53 -1.90
CA PRO A 11 13.31 6.53 -0.85
C PRO A 11 12.60 6.79 0.49
N LYS A 12 12.16 8.03 0.74
CA LYS A 12 11.37 8.41 1.91
C LYS A 12 9.90 8.05 1.71
N GLU A 13 9.34 8.40 0.56
CA GLU A 13 7.95 8.11 0.22
C GLU A 13 7.71 6.62 0.08
N HIS A 14 8.66 5.87 -0.49
CA HIS A 14 8.61 4.41 -0.53
C HIS A 14 8.45 3.79 0.87
N ARG A 15 9.26 4.23 1.85
CA ARG A 15 9.14 3.77 3.25
C ARG A 15 7.84 4.19 3.92
N LEU A 16 7.34 5.38 3.61
CA LEU A 16 6.06 5.87 4.14
C LEU A 16 4.88 5.10 3.56
N LEU A 17 4.90 4.83 2.25
CA LEU A 17 3.91 4.00 1.58
C LEU A 17 3.91 2.58 2.15
N GLY A 18 5.08 1.96 2.36
CA GLY A 18 5.16 0.65 3.02
C GLY A 18 4.58 0.67 4.44
N THR A 19 4.82 1.74 5.20
CA THR A 19 4.19 1.92 6.52
C THR A 19 2.67 2.02 6.40
N MET A 20 2.15 2.79 5.45
CA MET A 20 0.70 2.94 5.25
C MET A 20 0.05 1.64 4.77
N ALA A 21 0.67 0.97 3.80
CA ALA A 21 0.18 -0.29 3.25
C ALA A 21 0.17 -1.41 4.29
N SER A 22 1.09 -1.39 5.27
CA SER A 22 1.08 -2.35 6.39
C SER A 22 -0.13 -2.21 7.34
N LEU A 23 -0.85 -1.09 7.24
CA LEU A 23 -2.07 -0.82 8.02
C LEU A 23 -3.35 -1.16 7.24
N ALA A 24 -3.21 -1.57 5.98
CA ALA A 24 -4.34 -1.95 5.16
C ALA A 24 -4.89 -3.31 5.60
N ASP A 25 -6.21 -3.44 5.56
CA ASP A 25 -6.89 -4.72 5.78
C ASP A 25 -6.38 -5.77 4.78
N ASP A 26 -6.10 -6.97 5.26
CA ASP A 26 -5.56 -8.08 4.45
C ASP A 26 -6.63 -9.01 3.90
N HIS A 27 -7.85 -8.96 4.44
CA HIS A 27 -8.99 -9.76 4.00
C HIS A 27 -10.30 -8.97 4.08
N ASP A 28 -11.30 -9.42 3.31
CA ASP A 28 -12.68 -8.97 3.47
C ASP A 28 -13.34 -9.66 4.67
N GLY A 29 -14.41 -9.08 5.20
CA GLY A 29 -15.20 -9.66 6.29
C GLY A 29 -14.88 -9.07 7.66
N PRO A 30 -15.42 -9.61 8.76
CA PRO A 30 -15.38 -8.95 10.05
C PRO A 30 -13.95 -8.81 10.57
N LEU A 31 -13.56 -7.57 10.88
CA LEU A 31 -12.29 -7.21 11.51
C LEU A 31 -12.53 -6.50 12.84
N LEU A 32 -11.66 -6.76 13.81
CA LEU A 32 -11.63 -6.06 15.09
C LEU A 32 -10.84 -4.76 14.92
N ASP A 33 -11.47 -3.62 15.20
CA ASP A 33 -10.82 -2.31 15.23
C ASP A 33 -10.15 -2.08 16.61
N VAL A 34 -9.30 -1.05 16.70
CA VAL A 34 -8.47 -0.75 17.88
C VAL A 34 -9.26 -0.34 19.13
N ASP A 35 -10.55 -0.03 18.97
CA ASP A 35 -11.50 0.30 20.03
C ASP A 35 -12.41 -0.88 20.40
N ASP A 36 -11.99 -2.10 20.05
CA ASP A 36 -12.70 -3.36 20.27
C ASP A 36 -14.07 -3.44 19.56
N THR A 37 -14.31 -2.57 18.57
CA THR A 37 -15.49 -2.63 17.72
C THR A 37 -15.25 -3.54 16.51
N VAL A 38 -16.30 -4.22 16.05
CA VAL A 38 -16.24 -5.04 14.82
C VAL A 38 -16.72 -4.20 13.65
N ARG A 39 -15.91 -4.12 12.60
CA ARG A 39 -16.27 -3.48 11.33
C ARG A 39 -16.13 -4.46 10.15
N PRO A 40 -16.84 -4.23 9.04
CA PRO A 40 -16.55 -4.94 7.80
C PRO A 40 -15.17 -4.50 7.28
N GLY A 41 -14.22 -5.42 7.29
CA GLY A 41 -12.94 -5.32 6.62
C GLY A 41 -13.09 -5.40 5.10
N ARG A 42 -12.21 -4.70 4.41
CA ARG A 42 -12.12 -4.67 2.96
C ARG A 42 -10.67 -4.65 2.54
N ILE A 43 -10.21 -5.60 1.73
CA ILE A 43 -8.80 -5.70 1.34
C ILE A 43 -8.27 -4.35 0.82
N GLY A 44 -7.13 -3.90 1.36
CA GLY A 44 -6.49 -2.64 0.98
C GLY A 44 -7.09 -1.40 1.64
N LEU A 45 -8.14 -1.52 2.45
CA LEU A 45 -8.72 -0.41 3.19
C LEU A 45 -7.83 -0.02 4.37
N ILE A 46 -7.47 1.25 4.44
CA ILE A 46 -6.71 1.86 5.53
C ILE A 46 -7.65 2.82 6.26
N THR A 47 -8.08 2.44 7.46
CA THR A 47 -9.00 3.27 8.25
C THR A 47 -8.29 4.22 9.22
N ARG A 48 -7.04 3.91 9.62
CA ARG A 48 -6.26 4.71 10.58
C ARG A 48 -4.76 4.59 10.30
N PHE A 49 -4.03 5.70 10.40
CA PHE A 49 -2.57 5.73 10.13
C PHE A 49 -1.67 5.52 11.36
N ALA A 50 -2.23 5.52 12.58
CA ALA A 50 -1.62 5.02 13.82
C ALA A 50 -2.64 5.15 14.97
N PRO A 51 -2.65 4.23 15.96
CA PRO A 51 -3.25 4.52 17.25
C PRO A 51 -2.38 5.52 18.02
N PRO A 52 -2.95 6.55 18.67
CA PRO A 52 -2.20 7.57 19.42
C PRO A 52 -1.36 7.02 20.58
N SER A 53 -1.59 5.76 21.00
CA SER A 53 -1.02 5.15 22.19
C SER A 53 0.41 4.62 22.04
N VAL A 54 0.95 4.57 20.82
CA VAL A 54 2.34 4.10 20.59
C VAL A 54 3.32 5.26 20.77
N LYS A 55 4.42 5.05 21.49
CA LYS A 55 5.48 6.06 21.68
C LYS A 55 6.02 6.52 20.31
N GLY A 56 5.85 7.79 19.98
CA GLY A 56 6.21 8.36 18.66
C GLY A 56 5.11 8.25 17.59
N GLY A 57 3.95 7.68 17.92
CA GLY A 57 2.81 7.51 17.01
C GLY A 57 2.29 8.83 16.47
N TRP A 58 2.26 9.89 17.28
CA TRP A 58 1.81 11.22 16.85
C TRP A 58 2.73 11.84 15.80
N SER A 59 4.05 11.77 15.99
CA SER A 59 5.01 12.26 14.99
C SER A 59 4.96 11.46 13.69
N ARG A 60 4.81 10.13 13.78
CA ARG A 60 4.66 9.26 12.61
C ARG A 60 3.36 9.55 11.85
N GLN A 61 2.26 9.73 12.58
CA GLN A 61 0.97 10.11 12.00
C GLN A 61 1.07 11.46 11.29
N ASN A 62 1.67 12.48 11.90
CA ASN A 62 1.85 13.79 11.26
C ASN A 62 2.66 13.72 9.96
N ILE A 63 3.72 12.89 9.94
CA ILE A 63 4.53 12.70 8.72
C ILE A 63 3.71 12.01 7.63
N ILE A 64 2.95 10.97 7.98
CA ILE A 64 2.07 10.26 7.03
C ILE A 64 1.02 11.22 6.48
N THR A 65 0.30 11.92 7.36
CA THR A 65 -0.74 12.88 6.97
C THR A 65 -0.21 13.95 6.02
N ALA A 66 1.02 14.42 6.23
CA ALA A 66 1.64 15.40 5.34
C ALA A 66 1.97 14.88 3.93
N HIS A 67 2.07 13.55 3.73
CA HIS A 67 2.35 12.94 2.41
C HIS A 67 1.11 12.32 1.77
N ILE A 68 -0.05 12.31 2.43
CA ILE A 68 -1.31 11.84 1.83
C ILE A 68 -1.58 12.51 0.48
N PRO A 69 -1.47 13.86 0.33
CA PRO A 69 -1.75 14.49 -0.97
C PRO A 69 -0.83 13.99 -2.09
N VAL A 70 0.43 13.68 -1.78
CA VAL A 70 1.38 13.12 -2.75
C VAL A 70 0.95 11.72 -3.17
N PHE A 71 0.56 10.86 -2.23
CA PHE A 71 0.13 9.50 -2.57
C PHE A 71 -1.22 9.48 -3.30
N GLU A 72 -2.11 10.44 -3.05
CA GLU A 72 -3.33 10.61 -3.83
C GLU A 72 -3.03 11.11 -5.25
N GLU A 73 -2.19 12.14 -5.39
CA GLU A 73 -1.77 12.68 -6.70
C GLU A 73 -1.09 11.62 -7.55
N LEU A 74 -0.19 10.83 -6.96
CA LEU A 74 0.48 9.74 -7.64
C LEU A 74 -0.44 8.53 -7.88
N GLY A 75 -1.62 8.46 -7.25
CA GLY A 75 -2.57 7.36 -7.44
C GLY A 75 -2.21 6.08 -6.67
N TRP A 76 -1.46 6.19 -5.58
CA TRP A 76 -1.16 5.08 -4.67
C TRP A 76 -2.30 4.78 -3.70
N ILE A 77 -3.05 5.82 -3.35
CA ILE A 77 -4.24 5.73 -2.52
C ILE A 77 -5.37 6.56 -3.12
N ARG A 78 -6.60 6.28 -2.67
CA ARG A 78 -7.78 7.09 -2.97
C ARG A 78 -8.65 7.20 -1.73
N ALA A 79 -9.08 8.42 -1.41
CA ALA A 79 -10.08 8.63 -0.36
C ALA A 79 -11.36 7.81 -0.64
N VAL A 80 -11.86 7.15 0.40
CA VAL A 80 -13.14 6.42 0.34
C VAL A 80 -14.27 7.42 0.49
N THR A 81 -15.27 7.35 -0.40
CA THR A 81 -16.41 8.29 -0.41
C THR A 81 -17.57 7.86 0.48
N ASP A 82 -17.51 6.68 1.09
CA ASP A 82 -18.50 6.19 2.03
C ASP A 82 -18.47 7.04 3.31
N PRO A 83 -19.57 7.73 3.68
CA PRO A 83 -19.61 8.54 4.90
C PRO A 83 -19.35 7.75 6.19
N ALA A 84 -19.60 6.45 6.21
CA ALA A 84 -19.31 5.60 7.36
C ALA A 84 -17.80 5.33 7.53
N LEU A 85 -17.00 5.63 6.51
CA LEU A 85 -15.55 5.45 6.45
C LEU A 85 -14.85 6.79 6.21
N ASP A 86 -15.36 7.88 6.80
CA ASP A 86 -14.76 9.20 6.68
C ASP A 86 -13.30 9.20 7.12
N GLY A 87 -12.43 9.78 6.28
CA GLY A 87 -10.98 9.77 6.46
C GLY A 87 -10.27 8.45 6.13
N ALA A 88 -10.98 7.43 5.64
CA ALA A 88 -10.36 6.19 5.17
C ALA A 88 -9.85 6.29 3.74
N TYR A 89 -8.86 5.47 3.41
CA TYR A 89 -8.24 5.40 2.09
C TYR A 89 -8.20 3.96 1.58
N GLN A 90 -8.39 3.80 0.28
CA GLN A 90 -8.16 2.55 -0.43
C GLN A 90 -6.76 2.56 -1.02
N LEU A 91 -5.96 1.52 -0.75
CA LEU A 91 -4.68 1.28 -1.43
C LEU A 91 -4.91 0.84 -2.88
N ASN A 92 -4.06 1.29 -3.81
CA ASN A 92 -4.07 0.85 -5.20
C ASN A 92 -3.45 -0.55 -5.32
N LEU A 93 -4.29 -1.57 -5.15
CA LEU A 93 -3.90 -2.97 -5.15
C LEU A 93 -3.53 -3.48 -6.55
N ALA A 94 -4.19 -2.98 -7.59
CA ALA A 94 -3.88 -3.34 -8.97
C ALA A 94 -2.47 -2.91 -9.36
N ARG A 95 -2.07 -1.70 -8.98
CA ARG A 95 -0.70 -1.22 -9.20
C ARG A 95 0.33 -1.99 -8.39
N LEU A 96 0.04 -2.29 -7.13
CA LEU A 96 0.92 -3.12 -6.30
C LEU A 96 1.15 -4.50 -6.92
N ALA A 97 0.09 -5.13 -7.44
CA ALA A 97 0.17 -6.43 -8.09
C ALA A 97 1.02 -6.40 -9.37
N ARG A 98 0.84 -5.40 -10.24
CA ARG A 98 1.67 -5.23 -11.44
C ARG A 98 3.16 -5.11 -11.10
N LEU A 99 3.49 -4.36 -10.04
CA LEU A 99 4.86 -4.21 -9.59
C LEU A 99 5.43 -5.52 -9.02
N LEU A 100 4.60 -6.29 -8.31
CA LEU A 100 4.98 -7.62 -7.84
C LEU A 100 5.28 -8.57 -9.01
N ASP A 101 4.45 -8.58 -10.05
CA ASP A 101 4.66 -9.43 -11.23
C ASP A 101 6.00 -9.14 -11.92
N VAL A 102 6.38 -7.86 -12.06
CA VAL A 102 7.67 -7.45 -12.64
C VAL A 102 8.83 -7.90 -11.75
N VAL A 103 8.73 -7.67 -10.44
CA VAL A 103 9.78 -8.07 -9.49
C VAL A 103 9.94 -9.58 -9.45
N GLU A 104 8.85 -10.34 -9.54
CA GLU A 104 8.89 -11.81 -9.61
C GLU A 104 9.48 -12.33 -10.91
N ALA A 105 9.18 -11.70 -12.04
CA ALA A 105 9.79 -12.03 -13.33
C ALA A 105 11.30 -11.81 -13.33
N ASP A 106 11.77 -10.70 -12.77
CA ASP A 106 13.19 -10.40 -12.55
C ASP A 106 13.86 -11.47 -11.66
N MET A 107 13.23 -11.82 -10.53
CA MET A 107 13.75 -12.84 -9.60
C MET A 107 13.79 -14.25 -10.20
N ALA A 108 12.89 -14.57 -11.13
CA ALA A 108 12.86 -15.87 -11.82
C ALA A 108 13.98 -16.05 -12.85
N GLY A 109 14.93 -15.11 -12.92
CA GLY A 109 16.06 -15.13 -13.85
C GLY A 109 15.79 -14.36 -15.14
N GLY A 110 14.77 -13.49 -15.16
CA GLY A 110 14.63 -12.47 -16.18
C GLY A 110 15.71 -11.40 -16.05
N ASP A 111 16.11 -10.78 -17.17
CA ASP A 111 16.86 -9.54 -17.11
C ASP A 111 15.94 -8.44 -16.57
N SER A 112 16.43 -7.66 -15.61
CA SER A 112 15.67 -6.49 -15.15
C SER A 112 15.31 -5.58 -16.31
N ASP A 113 14.01 -5.34 -16.46
CA ASP A 113 13.44 -4.46 -17.48
C ASP A 113 12.94 -3.14 -16.84
N PRO A 114 13.73 -2.07 -16.91
CA PRO A 114 13.34 -0.78 -16.35
C PRO A 114 12.09 -0.19 -17.01
N LEU A 115 11.79 -0.57 -18.26
CA LEU A 115 10.58 -0.11 -18.94
C LEU A 115 9.35 -0.82 -18.37
N ALA A 116 9.41 -2.14 -18.20
CA ALA A 116 8.33 -2.91 -17.57
C ALA A 116 8.03 -2.40 -16.16
N LEU A 117 9.08 -2.09 -15.37
CA LEU A 117 8.94 -1.51 -14.04
C LEU A 117 8.28 -0.12 -14.07
N ALA A 118 8.68 0.75 -15.00
CA ALA A 118 8.09 2.08 -15.16
C ALA A 118 6.63 2.05 -15.67
N GLU A 119 6.27 1.06 -16.48
CA GLU A 119 4.89 0.82 -16.92
C GLU A 119 4.02 0.27 -15.80
N ALA A 120 4.53 -0.69 -15.02
CA ALA A 120 3.84 -1.24 -13.86
C ALA A 120 3.55 -0.18 -12.79
N ASP A 121 4.44 0.81 -12.65
CA ASP A 121 4.31 1.93 -11.72
C ASP A 121 3.36 3.05 -12.16
N GLN A 122 2.55 2.85 -13.21
CA GLN A 122 1.58 3.86 -13.62
C GLN A 122 0.22 3.67 -12.93
N LEU A 123 -0.46 4.78 -12.63
CA LEU A 123 -1.89 4.79 -12.33
C LEU A 123 -2.66 4.51 -13.62
N LEU A 124 -3.46 3.45 -13.63
CA LEU A 124 -4.28 3.07 -14.78
C LEU A 124 -5.79 3.29 -14.51
N PRO A 125 -6.59 3.56 -15.55
CA PRO A 125 -8.05 3.57 -15.43
C PRO A 125 -8.56 2.25 -14.84
N GLY A 126 -9.45 2.33 -13.86
CA GLY A 126 -10.06 1.15 -13.21
C GLY A 126 -9.25 0.54 -12.06
N ASP A 127 -8.05 1.05 -11.73
CA ASP A 127 -7.17 0.51 -10.68
C ASP A 127 -7.84 0.31 -9.30
N PHE A 128 -8.89 1.08 -9.01
CA PHE A 128 -9.63 1.04 -7.74
C PHE A 128 -11.00 0.36 -7.83
N GLU A 129 -11.38 -0.16 -9.00
CA GLU A 129 -12.72 -0.71 -9.23
C GLU A 129 -12.82 -2.19 -8.84
N HIS A 130 -11.69 -2.91 -8.80
CA HIS A 130 -11.66 -4.34 -8.53
C HIS A 130 -10.45 -4.77 -7.68
N PRO A 131 -10.66 -5.13 -6.40
CA PRO A 131 -9.65 -5.89 -5.68
C PRO A 131 -10.23 -7.20 -5.15
N VAL A 132 -9.82 -8.32 -5.75
CA VAL A 132 -9.73 -9.59 -5.02
C VAL A 132 -8.28 -10.02 -5.12
N TYR A 133 -7.47 -9.56 -4.18
CA TYR A 133 -6.06 -9.92 -4.07
C TYR A 133 -5.86 -10.67 -2.76
N ALA A 134 -5.67 -11.99 -2.84
CA ALA A 134 -5.28 -12.77 -1.68
C ALA A 134 -3.82 -12.46 -1.31
N GLY A 135 -3.51 -12.45 -0.01
CA GLY A 135 -2.13 -12.35 0.47
C GLY A 135 -1.53 -10.94 0.45
N LEU A 136 -2.35 -9.87 0.55
CA LEU A 136 -1.87 -8.48 0.53
C LEU A 136 -0.65 -8.22 1.43
N ARG A 137 -0.68 -8.78 2.64
CA ARG A 137 0.42 -8.60 3.60
C ARG A 137 1.75 -9.13 3.09
N GLU A 138 1.74 -10.26 2.40
CA GLU A 138 2.93 -10.82 1.75
C GLU A 138 3.41 -9.95 0.60
N GLN A 139 2.48 -9.41 -0.20
CA GLN A 139 2.82 -8.51 -1.32
C GLN A 139 3.44 -7.19 -0.82
N VAL A 140 2.82 -6.57 0.20
CA VAL A 140 3.33 -5.36 0.85
C VAL A 140 4.70 -5.62 1.45
N ASP A 141 4.89 -6.76 2.11
CA ASP A 141 6.20 -7.12 2.65
C ASP A 141 7.21 -7.19 1.52
N ARG A 142 6.95 -7.99 0.47
CA ARG A 142 7.89 -8.25 -0.63
C ARG A 142 8.27 -7.01 -1.44
N ILE A 143 7.34 -6.08 -1.65
CA ILE A 143 7.56 -4.90 -2.52
C ILE A 143 7.90 -3.63 -1.75
N LEU A 144 7.31 -3.43 -0.57
CA LEU A 144 7.37 -2.16 0.14
C LEU A 144 8.22 -2.19 1.41
N ILE A 145 8.47 -3.36 2.02
CA ILE A 145 9.14 -3.48 3.33
C ILE A 145 10.45 -4.28 3.23
N HIS A 146 10.35 -5.49 2.70
CA HIS A 146 11.40 -6.49 2.57
C HIS A 146 11.36 -7.12 1.19
N ASN A 147 12.27 -6.76 0.29
CA ASN A 147 12.52 -7.65 -0.84
C ASN A 147 13.35 -8.85 -0.34
N PRO A 148 12.84 -10.10 -0.39
CA PRO A 148 13.58 -11.25 0.04
C PRO A 148 14.65 -11.57 -1.01
N GLN A 149 15.82 -10.96 -0.86
CA GLN A 149 17.04 -11.65 -1.25
C GLN A 149 17.51 -12.46 -0.05
N GLY A 150 17.02 -13.69 0.00
CA GLY A 150 17.63 -14.84 0.65
C GLY A 150 17.78 -15.93 -0.41
#